data_AF-A0A660ZUG4-F1
#
_entry.id   AF-A0A660ZUG4-F1
#
_cell.length_a   1.000
_cell.length_b   1.000
_cell.length_c   1.000
_cell.angle_alpha   90.00
_cell.angle_beta   90.00
_cell.angle_gamma   90.00
#
_symmetry.space_group_name_H-M   'P 1'
#
loop_
_entity.id
_entity.type
_entity.pdbx_description
1 polymer ?
#
loop_
_entity_poly.entity_id
_entity_poly.type
_entity_poly.pdbx_seq_one_letter_code
_entity_poly.pdbx_strand_id
1 'polypeptide(L)'
;MHSTLSHLTDAKWGLASAEIHADTRRENMEDVRSNCHQQSFTDNFFLQYEGLIDLHEEKCAVPGEALYKAAVKALKTNPGYAKFSEPIDYTWFELWHHEGRRARHAASMQAPDYTHWHGTYDLAKNWNSKFLPEIREIIHRFGESAPEEVAALEQLLEETLNSENHRWSINEEDEAVKAEREKRQEEFRAKYKK
;
A
#
# COMPACT_ATOMS: atom_id res chain seq x y z
N MET A 1 -3.51 2.18 -10.94
CA MET A 1 -3.13 0.78 -10.67
C MET A 1 -4.22 0.01 -9.93
N HIS A 2 -5.42 0.60 -9.82
CA HIS A 2 -6.63 -0.13 -9.43
C HIS A 2 -6.99 -1.09 -10.57
N SER A 3 -7.08 -2.38 -10.27
CA SER A 3 -7.68 -3.33 -11.19
C SER A 3 -9.08 -2.81 -11.52
N THR A 4 -9.38 -2.62 -12.80
CA THR A 4 -10.76 -2.39 -13.23
C THR A 4 -11.60 -3.52 -12.64
N LEU A 5 -12.79 -3.21 -12.13
CA LEU A 5 -13.70 -4.22 -11.58
C LEU A 5 -13.86 -5.34 -12.63
N SER A 6 -13.80 -6.59 -12.20
CA SER A 6 -13.77 -7.76 -13.10
C SER A 6 -14.90 -7.73 -14.13
N HIS A 7 -16.11 -7.35 -13.69
CA HIS A 7 -17.27 -7.21 -14.56
C HIS A 7 -17.11 -6.18 -15.70
N LEU A 8 -16.33 -5.11 -15.49
CA LEU A 8 -16.03 -4.13 -16.55
C LEU A 8 -15.05 -4.70 -17.59
N THR A 9 -14.10 -5.53 -17.15
CA THR A 9 -13.18 -6.24 -18.05
C THR A 9 -13.95 -7.29 -18.87
N ASP A 10 -14.82 -8.04 -18.21
CA ASP A 10 -15.66 -9.05 -18.83
C ASP A 10 -16.63 -8.44 -19.86
N ALA A 11 -17.20 -7.26 -19.55
CA ALA A 11 -18.04 -6.51 -20.49
C ALA A 11 -17.28 -6.13 -21.77
N LYS A 12 -16.03 -5.67 -21.64
CA LYS A 12 -15.17 -5.35 -22.79
C LYS A 12 -14.89 -6.59 -23.66
N TRP A 13 -14.88 -7.78 -23.07
CA TRP A 13 -14.63 -9.04 -23.75
C TRP A 13 -15.92 -9.76 -24.19
N GLY A 14 -17.10 -9.18 -23.93
CA GLY A 14 -18.38 -9.78 -24.30
C GLY A 14 -18.70 -11.07 -23.54
N LEU A 15 -18.18 -11.22 -22.32
CA LEU A 15 -18.37 -12.40 -21.50
C LEU A 15 -19.66 -12.28 -20.66
N ALA A 16 -20.39 -13.38 -20.50
CA ALA A 16 -21.60 -13.42 -19.68
C ALA A 16 -21.34 -13.07 -18.21
N SER A 17 -20.11 -13.25 -17.72
CA SER A 17 -19.69 -12.87 -16.37
C SER A 17 -19.64 -11.37 -16.13
N ALA A 18 -19.85 -10.55 -17.16
CA ALA A 18 -20.04 -9.10 -17.06
C ALA A 18 -21.26 -8.71 -16.20
N GLU A 19 -22.28 -9.56 -16.13
CA GLU A 19 -23.48 -9.32 -15.30
C GLU A 19 -23.25 -9.67 -13.83
N ILE A 20 -22.11 -10.28 -13.49
CA ILE A 20 -21.80 -10.77 -12.13
C ILE A 20 -20.95 -9.74 -11.39
N HIS A 21 -21.63 -8.87 -10.65
CA HIS A 21 -21.03 -7.82 -9.82
C HIS A 21 -20.39 -8.33 -8.53
N ALA A 22 -19.64 -7.45 -7.86
CA ALA A 22 -18.89 -7.79 -6.65
C ALA A 22 -19.80 -8.28 -5.50
N ASP A 23 -20.97 -7.67 -5.34
CA ASP A 23 -21.93 -8.04 -4.29
C ASP A 23 -22.44 -9.46 -4.48
N THR A 24 -22.84 -9.83 -5.69
CA THR A 24 -23.23 -11.22 -6.03
C THR A 24 -22.09 -12.21 -5.79
N ARG A 25 -20.83 -11.82 -6.08
CA ARG A 25 -19.66 -12.69 -5.82
C ARG A 25 -19.41 -12.87 -4.32
N ARG A 26 -19.66 -11.84 -3.52
CA ARG A 26 -19.58 -11.91 -2.06
C ARG A 26 -20.68 -12.80 -1.49
N GLU A 27 -21.93 -12.58 -1.88
CA GLU A 27 -23.07 -13.41 -1.46
C GLU A 27 -22.81 -14.90 -1.75
N ASN A 28 -22.31 -15.22 -2.95
CA ASN A 28 -21.93 -16.59 -3.30
C ASN A 28 -20.81 -17.15 -2.41
N MET A 29 -19.84 -16.33 -2.01
CA MET A 29 -18.76 -16.76 -1.11
C MET A 29 -19.27 -16.95 0.33
N GLU A 30 -20.19 -16.10 0.79
CA GLU A 30 -20.84 -16.23 2.09
C GLU A 30 -21.69 -17.50 2.16
N ASP A 31 -22.45 -17.80 1.10
CA ASP A 31 -23.22 -19.04 0.98
C ASP A 31 -22.33 -20.29 1.10
N VAL A 32 -21.20 -20.32 0.39
CA VAL A 32 -20.23 -21.42 0.51
C VAL A 32 -19.71 -21.54 1.95
N ARG A 33 -19.38 -20.42 2.60
CA ARG A 33 -18.86 -20.40 3.98
C ARG A 33 -19.90 -20.88 5.00
N SER A 34 -21.17 -20.60 4.77
CA SER A 34 -22.28 -20.98 5.65
C SER A 34 -22.38 -22.50 5.88
N ASN A 35 -21.84 -23.30 4.95
CA ASN A 35 -21.78 -24.76 5.09
C ASN A 35 -20.88 -25.22 6.26
N CYS A 36 -19.93 -24.39 6.70
CA CYS A 36 -18.92 -24.78 7.71
C CYS A 36 -18.76 -23.77 8.86
N HIS A 37 -19.08 -22.49 8.64
CA HIS A 37 -18.82 -21.40 9.58
C HIS A 37 -20.10 -20.65 9.93
N GLN A 38 -20.17 -20.15 11.18
CA GLN A 38 -21.24 -19.26 11.63
C GLN A 38 -21.09 -17.88 10.99
N GLN A 39 -22.20 -17.16 10.83
CA GLN A 39 -22.23 -15.81 10.24
C GLN A 39 -21.21 -14.87 10.89
N SER A 40 -21.10 -14.87 12.22
CA SER A 40 -20.15 -14.03 12.96
C SER A 40 -18.69 -14.25 12.56
N PHE A 41 -18.31 -15.47 12.19
CA PHE A 41 -16.96 -15.74 11.68
C PHE A 41 -16.77 -15.12 10.29
N THR A 42 -17.75 -15.28 9.40
CA THR A 42 -17.73 -14.75 8.04
C THR A 42 -17.69 -13.22 8.04
N ASP A 43 -18.51 -12.57 8.87
CA ASP A 43 -18.55 -11.11 9.02
C ASP A 43 -17.20 -10.58 9.50
N ASN A 44 -16.64 -11.19 10.55
CA ASN A 44 -15.34 -10.79 11.09
C ASN A 44 -14.20 -11.00 10.08
N PHE A 45 -14.27 -12.05 9.26
CA PHE A 45 -13.31 -12.24 8.17
C PHE A 45 -13.36 -11.07 7.19
N PHE A 46 -14.54 -10.67 6.73
CA PHE A 46 -14.65 -9.60 5.74
C PHE A 46 -14.24 -8.24 6.31
N LEU A 47 -14.58 -7.96 7.56
CA LEU A 47 -14.10 -6.76 8.26
C LEU A 47 -12.57 -6.69 8.32
N GLN A 48 -11.89 -7.79 8.63
CA GLN A 48 -10.43 -7.85 8.64
C GLN A 48 -9.83 -7.76 7.23
N TYR A 49 -10.44 -8.45 6.26
CA TYR A 49 -9.94 -8.50 4.90
C TYR A 49 -10.04 -7.13 4.21
N GLU A 50 -11.19 -6.46 4.36
CA GLU A 50 -11.42 -5.11 3.85
C GLU A 50 -10.50 -4.11 4.54
N GLY A 51 -10.38 -4.17 5.87
CA GLY A 51 -9.46 -3.30 6.61
C GLY A 51 -8.01 -3.43 6.14
N LEU A 52 -7.56 -4.63 5.73
CA LEU A 52 -6.24 -4.78 5.12
C LEU A 52 -6.16 -4.16 3.72
N ILE A 53 -7.19 -4.34 2.89
CA ILE A 53 -7.24 -3.76 1.55
C ILE A 53 -7.16 -2.24 1.66
N ASP A 54 -7.98 -1.64 2.51
CA ASP A 54 -8.03 -0.20 2.72
C ASP A 54 -6.69 0.31 3.25
N LEU A 55 -6.11 -0.37 4.25
CA LEU A 55 -4.79 -0.04 4.77
C LEU A 55 -3.72 -0.07 3.68
N HIS A 56 -3.66 -1.13 2.86
CA HIS A 56 -2.71 -1.22 1.76
C HIS A 56 -2.92 -0.09 0.75
N GLU A 57 -4.17 0.19 0.41
CA GLU A 57 -4.56 1.15 -0.61
C GLU A 57 -4.18 2.58 -0.22
N GLU A 58 -4.63 3.00 0.97
CA GLU A 58 -4.43 4.35 1.49
C GLU A 58 -2.98 4.58 1.90
N LYS A 59 -2.33 3.58 2.51
CA LYS A 59 -0.96 3.73 2.99
C LYS A 59 0.06 3.65 1.86
N CYS A 60 -0.11 2.77 0.89
CA CYS A 60 0.98 2.47 -0.05
C CYS A 60 0.58 2.57 -1.51
N ALA A 61 -0.56 2.03 -1.92
CA ALA A 61 -0.89 1.93 -3.34
C ALA A 61 -1.15 3.30 -3.99
N VAL A 62 -2.05 4.09 -3.39
CA VAL A 62 -2.43 5.42 -3.89
C VAL A 62 -1.26 6.42 -3.85
N PRO A 63 -0.62 6.67 -2.68
CA PRO A 63 0.51 7.60 -2.63
C PRO A 63 1.71 7.09 -3.44
N GLY A 64 1.96 5.78 -3.44
CA GLY A 64 3.06 5.19 -4.17
C GLY A 64 2.91 5.32 -5.69
N GLU A 65 1.70 5.13 -6.21
CA GLU A 65 1.44 5.32 -7.63
C GLU A 65 1.59 6.79 -8.02
N ALA A 66 1.13 7.70 -7.18
CA ALA A 66 1.26 9.13 -7.40
C ALA A 66 2.75 9.55 -7.45
N LEU A 67 3.54 9.12 -6.46
CA LEU A 67 4.99 9.36 -6.40
C LEU A 67 5.73 8.75 -7.58
N TYR A 68 5.46 7.49 -7.91
CA TYR A 68 6.08 6.82 -9.04
C TYR A 68 5.77 7.54 -10.36
N LYS A 69 4.50 7.94 -10.58
CA LYS A 69 4.12 8.69 -11.79
C LYS A 69 4.81 10.05 -11.87
N ALA A 70 4.94 10.75 -10.75
CA ALA A 70 5.66 12.02 -10.68
C ALA A 70 7.16 11.81 -10.98
N ALA A 71 7.80 10.80 -10.39
CA ALA A 71 9.18 10.43 -10.67
C ALA A 71 9.40 10.07 -12.15
N VAL A 72 8.49 9.32 -12.76
CA VAL A 72 8.55 8.98 -14.20
C VAL A 72 8.47 10.22 -15.10
N LYS A 73 7.80 11.30 -14.69
CA LYS A 73 7.81 12.56 -15.46
C LYS A 73 9.22 13.15 -15.50
N ALA A 74 9.90 13.23 -14.35
CA ALA A 74 11.29 13.70 -14.28
C ALA A 74 12.22 12.79 -15.09
N LEU A 75 12.11 11.47 -14.94
CA LEU A 75 12.94 10.49 -15.66
C LEU A 75 12.80 10.61 -17.19
N LYS A 76 11.60 10.91 -17.70
CA LYS A 76 11.35 11.08 -19.14
C LYS A 76 12.03 12.29 -19.77
N THR A 77 12.54 13.23 -18.97
CA THR A 77 13.37 14.33 -19.50
C THR A 77 14.73 13.83 -19.99
N ASN A 78 15.19 12.68 -19.49
CA ASN A 78 16.31 11.96 -20.06
C ASN A 78 15.86 11.19 -21.33
N PRO A 79 16.42 11.51 -22.52
CA PRO A 79 16.05 10.84 -23.77
C PRO A 79 16.32 9.33 -23.79
N GLY A 80 17.21 8.84 -22.92
CA GLY A 80 17.54 7.42 -22.79
C GLY A 80 16.59 6.61 -21.91
N TYR A 81 15.62 7.25 -21.25
CA TYR A 81 14.71 6.55 -20.35
C TYR A 81 13.75 5.62 -21.11
N ALA A 82 13.71 4.36 -20.69
CA ALA A 82 12.74 3.36 -21.13
C ALA A 82 12.05 2.74 -19.92
N LYS A 83 10.84 2.19 -20.09
CA LYS A 83 10.18 1.49 -18.98
C LYS A 83 11.03 0.31 -18.50
N PHE A 84 11.20 0.18 -17.20
CA PHE A 84 12.08 -0.81 -16.58
C PHE A 84 13.57 -0.60 -16.90
N SER A 85 13.99 0.64 -17.21
CA SER A 85 15.41 0.98 -17.33
C SER A 85 16.02 1.56 -16.06
N GLU A 86 15.20 1.99 -15.09
CA GLU A 86 15.66 2.58 -13.83
C GLU A 86 15.27 1.69 -12.64
N PRO A 87 16.07 1.66 -11.54
CA PRO A 87 15.78 0.82 -10.37
C PRO A 87 14.37 1.00 -9.80
N ILE A 88 13.88 2.25 -9.76
CA ILE A 88 12.55 2.59 -9.23
C ILE A 88 11.40 1.92 -9.97
N ASP A 89 11.57 1.59 -11.26
CA ASP A 89 10.56 0.86 -12.03
C ASP A 89 10.34 -0.55 -11.47
N TYR A 90 11.44 -1.21 -11.09
CA TYR A 90 11.41 -2.53 -10.47
C TYR A 90 10.93 -2.46 -9.03
N THR A 91 11.48 -1.53 -8.23
CA THR A 91 11.05 -1.35 -6.83
C THR A 91 9.56 -1.07 -6.75
N TRP A 92 9.03 -0.15 -7.57
CA TRP A 92 7.60 0.11 -7.61
C TRP A 92 6.80 -1.13 -8.03
N PHE A 93 7.23 -1.83 -9.08
CA PHE A 93 6.57 -3.06 -9.52
C PHE A 93 6.52 -4.12 -8.42
N GLU A 94 7.61 -4.35 -7.69
CA GLU A 94 7.67 -5.32 -6.59
C GLU A 94 6.73 -4.93 -5.45
N LEU A 95 6.71 -3.66 -5.04
CA LEU A 95 5.87 -3.18 -3.94
C LEU A 95 4.40 -3.52 -4.16
N TRP A 96 3.88 -3.26 -5.36
CA TRP A 96 2.46 -3.42 -5.62
C TRP A 96 2.10 -4.82 -6.17
N HIS A 97 2.93 -5.37 -7.05
CA HIS A 97 2.62 -6.60 -7.80
C HIS A 97 3.01 -7.85 -7.04
N HIS A 98 4.10 -7.78 -6.28
CA HIS A 98 4.63 -8.91 -5.56
C HIS A 98 4.18 -8.86 -4.10
N GLU A 99 4.58 -7.82 -3.37
CA GLU A 99 4.37 -7.72 -1.93
C GLU A 99 2.92 -7.36 -1.59
N GLY A 100 2.38 -6.30 -2.20
CA GLY A 100 1.00 -5.86 -2.02
C GLY A 100 -0.03 -6.90 -2.51
N ARG A 101 0.24 -7.58 -3.63
CA ARG A 101 -0.59 -8.70 -4.09
C ARG A 101 -0.53 -9.88 -3.11
N ARG A 102 0.67 -10.25 -2.64
CA ARG A 102 0.86 -11.37 -1.71
C ARG A 102 0.13 -11.11 -0.40
N ALA A 103 0.24 -9.91 0.17
CA ALA A 103 -0.48 -9.53 1.38
C ALA A 103 -2.00 -9.67 1.23
N ARG A 104 -2.58 -9.08 0.18
CA ARG A 104 -4.03 -9.14 -0.08
C ARG A 104 -4.51 -10.56 -0.38
N HIS A 105 -3.76 -11.33 -1.16
CA HIS A 105 -4.12 -12.70 -1.44
C HIS A 105 -4.03 -13.58 -0.19
N ALA A 106 -2.97 -13.46 0.59
CA ALA A 106 -2.78 -14.21 1.83
C ALA A 106 -3.91 -13.92 2.85
N ALA A 107 -4.32 -12.66 2.98
CA ALA A 107 -5.42 -12.29 3.85
C ALA A 107 -6.75 -12.90 3.39
N SER A 108 -7.01 -12.89 2.08
CA SER A 108 -8.21 -13.53 1.52
C SER A 108 -8.27 -15.04 1.80
N MET A 109 -7.11 -15.67 2.01
CA MET A 109 -6.93 -17.09 2.27
C MET A 109 -6.60 -17.41 3.73
N GLN A 110 -6.75 -16.44 4.64
CA GLN A 110 -6.49 -16.59 6.09
C GLN A 110 -5.08 -17.10 6.42
N ALA A 111 -4.06 -16.65 5.68
CA ALA A 111 -2.66 -16.98 5.90
C ALA A 111 -1.94 -15.82 6.62
N PRO A 112 -1.93 -15.76 7.97
CA PRO A 112 -1.48 -14.59 8.71
C PRO A 112 0.02 -14.29 8.55
N ASP A 113 0.86 -15.33 8.50
CA ASP A 113 2.31 -15.18 8.32
C ASP A 113 2.65 -14.57 6.95
N TYR A 114 1.97 -15.03 5.90
CA TYR A 114 2.12 -14.48 4.56
C TYR A 114 1.49 -13.09 4.39
N THR A 115 0.44 -12.81 5.16
CA THR A 115 -0.18 -11.47 5.18
C THR A 115 0.78 -10.47 5.80
N HIS A 116 1.42 -10.85 6.93
CA HIS A 116 2.27 -9.96 7.69
C HIS A 116 3.74 -10.01 7.25
N TRP A 117 4.49 -11.06 7.64
CA TRP A 117 5.94 -11.13 7.47
C TRP A 117 6.36 -11.14 6.01
N HIS A 118 5.68 -11.92 5.17
CA HIS A 118 5.97 -11.96 3.75
C HIS A 118 5.19 -10.90 2.95
N GLY A 119 4.18 -10.28 3.54
CA GLY A 119 3.31 -9.31 2.86
C GLY A 119 3.62 -7.90 3.29
N THR A 120 2.87 -7.40 4.26
CA THR A 120 2.92 -6.00 4.70
C THR A 120 4.29 -5.59 5.26
N TYR A 121 5.05 -6.48 5.89
CA TYR A 121 6.38 -6.18 6.40
C TYR A 121 7.38 -5.97 5.25
N ASP A 122 7.45 -6.90 4.29
CA ASP A 122 8.32 -6.74 3.11
C ASP A 122 7.97 -5.46 2.36
N LEU A 123 6.67 -5.19 2.18
CA LEU A 123 6.15 -3.96 1.59
C LEU A 123 6.65 -2.72 2.33
N ALA A 124 6.39 -2.63 3.64
CA ALA A 124 6.79 -1.48 4.44
C ALA A 124 8.32 -1.31 4.47
N LYS A 125 9.06 -2.41 4.54
CA LYS A 125 10.52 -2.40 4.50
C LYS A 125 11.02 -1.82 3.18
N ASN A 126 10.58 -2.37 2.04
CA ASN A 126 11.06 -1.94 0.73
C ASN A 126 10.56 -0.54 0.35
N TRP A 127 9.38 -0.13 0.82
CA TRP A 127 8.91 1.25 0.73
C TRP A 127 9.93 2.21 1.35
N ASN A 128 10.31 1.95 2.60
CA ASN A 128 11.20 2.85 3.34
C ASN A 128 12.67 2.72 2.94
N SER A 129 13.15 1.51 2.67
CA SER A 129 14.58 1.26 2.43
C SER A 129 15.00 1.33 0.97
N LYS A 130 14.06 1.33 0.01
CA LYS A 130 14.36 1.42 -1.43
C LYS A 130 13.60 2.55 -2.11
N PHE A 131 12.27 2.50 -2.09
CA PHE A 131 11.44 3.37 -2.91
C PHE A 131 11.59 4.85 -2.55
N LEU A 132 11.49 5.21 -1.27
CA LEU A 132 11.68 6.60 -0.84
C LEU A 132 13.12 7.11 -1.10
N PRO A 133 14.19 6.36 -0.80
CA PRO A 133 15.55 6.72 -1.22
C PRO A 133 15.70 6.93 -2.73
N GLU A 134 15.14 6.06 -3.56
CA GLU A 134 15.20 6.18 -5.02
C GLU A 134 14.49 7.44 -5.53
N ILE A 135 13.36 7.82 -4.93
CA ILE A 135 12.68 9.09 -5.21
C ILE A 135 13.58 10.27 -4.88
N ARG A 136 14.22 10.27 -3.70
CA ARG A 136 15.15 11.33 -3.30
C ARG A 136 16.36 11.44 -4.23
N GLU A 137 16.86 10.30 -4.71
CA GLU A 137 17.93 10.26 -5.69
C GLU A 137 17.50 10.85 -7.04
N ILE A 138 16.27 10.60 -7.49
CA ILE A 138 15.72 11.21 -8.71
C ILE A 138 15.61 12.73 -8.55
N ILE A 139 15.07 13.20 -7.42
CA ILE A 139 15.01 14.63 -7.08
C ILE A 139 16.40 15.26 -7.18
N HIS A 140 17.42 14.62 -6.59
CA HIS A 140 18.78 15.12 -6.64
C HIS A 140 19.36 15.14 -8.07
N ARG A 141 19.25 14.02 -8.80
CA ARG A 141 19.80 13.85 -10.16
C ARG A 141 19.19 14.80 -11.18
N PHE A 142 17.91 15.12 -11.03
CA PHE A 142 17.14 15.88 -12.02
C PHE A 142 16.80 17.31 -11.58
N GLY A 143 17.25 17.75 -10.41
CA GLY A 143 16.89 19.07 -9.86
C GLY A 143 17.23 20.26 -10.78
N GLU A 144 18.34 20.19 -11.51
CA GLU A 144 18.73 21.24 -12.47
C GLU A 144 18.12 21.05 -13.86
N SER A 145 17.93 19.80 -14.29
CA SER A 145 17.52 19.46 -15.67
C SER A 145 16.00 19.37 -15.86
N ALA A 146 15.25 19.16 -14.78
CA ALA A 146 13.79 19.03 -14.76
C ALA A 146 13.19 19.72 -13.51
N PRO A 147 13.45 21.03 -13.29
CA PRO A 147 13.13 21.71 -12.03
C PRO A 147 11.63 21.73 -11.72
N GLU A 148 10.75 21.80 -12.72
CA GLU A 148 9.29 21.79 -12.52
C GLU A 148 8.80 20.41 -12.08
N GLU A 149 9.24 19.34 -12.76
CA GLU A 149 8.90 17.97 -12.41
C GLU A 149 9.45 17.57 -11.02
N VAL A 150 10.67 18.01 -10.71
CA VAL A 150 11.30 17.77 -9.41
C VAL A 150 10.57 18.52 -8.30
N ALA A 151 10.23 19.79 -8.47
CA ALA A 151 9.48 20.53 -7.46
C ALA A 151 8.12 19.88 -7.15
N ALA A 152 7.41 19.42 -8.19
CA ALA A 152 6.14 18.70 -8.01
C ALA A 152 6.32 17.35 -7.30
N LEU A 153 7.42 16.63 -7.58
CA LEU A 153 7.74 15.38 -6.90
C LEU A 153 8.14 15.59 -5.44
N GLU A 154 8.94 16.61 -5.16
CA GLU A 154 9.33 17.01 -3.79
C GLU A 154 8.12 17.36 -2.95
N GLN A 155 7.22 18.20 -3.47
CA GLN A 155 5.98 18.55 -2.78
C GLN A 155 5.14 17.30 -2.46
N LEU A 156 4.95 16.41 -3.44
CA LEU A 156 4.17 15.19 -3.24
C LEU A 156 4.82 14.24 -2.24
N LEU A 157 6.15 14.16 -2.23
CA LEU A 157 6.92 13.38 -1.25
C LEU A 157 6.71 13.94 0.15
N GLU A 158 6.81 15.26 0.32
CA GLU A 158 6.58 15.94 1.60
C GLU A 158 5.15 15.71 2.10
N GLU A 159 4.13 15.92 1.26
CA GLU A 159 2.72 15.66 1.58
C GLU A 159 2.51 14.19 2.00
N THR A 160 3.12 13.24 1.27
CA THR A 160 3.04 11.82 1.59
C THR A 160 3.65 11.52 2.96
N LEU A 161 4.85 12.05 3.25
CA LEU A 161 5.54 11.78 4.50
C LEU A 161 4.87 12.44 5.71
N ASN A 162 4.21 13.58 5.54
CA ASN A 162 3.45 14.26 6.58
C ASN A 162 2.06 13.65 6.85
N SER A 163 1.59 12.76 5.97
CA SER A 163 0.33 12.05 6.17
C SER A 163 0.36 11.19 7.43
N GLU A 164 -0.81 10.93 8.02
CA GLU A 164 -0.96 10.10 9.22
C GLU A 164 -0.31 8.71 9.05
N ASN A 165 -0.39 8.15 7.84
CA ASN A 165 0.13 6.84 7.50
C ASN A 165 1.67 6.74 7.51
N HIS A 166 2.39 7.86 7.34
CA HIS A 166 3.84 7.89 7.11
C HIS A 166 4.64 8.79 8.05
N ARG A 167 4.02 9.75 8.75
CA ARG A 167 4.73 10.72 9.61
C ARG A 167 5.59 10.10 10.71
N TRP A 168 5.23 8.90 11.15
CA TRP A 168 6.05 8.11 12.07
C TRP A 168 7.47 7.85 11.52
N SER A 169 7.65 7.73 10.20
CA SER A 169 8.93 7.43 9.55
C SER A 169 9.92 8.58 9.59
N ILE A 170 9.41 9.81 9.76
CA ILE A 170 10.20 11.04 9.91
C ILE A 170 10.24 11.54 11.36
N ASN A 171 9.83 10.69 12.31
CA ASN A 171 9.75 11.02 13.74
C ASN A 171 8.80 12.18 14.07
N GLU A 172 7.76 12.37 13.25
CA GLU A 172 6.69 13.34 13.47
C GLU A 172 5.42 12.60 13.90
N GLU A 173 5.42 12.06 15.12
CA GLU A 173 4.22 11.45 15.72
C GLU A 173 3.36 12.53 16.38
N ASP A 174 2.04 12.32 16.43
CA ASP A 174 1.13 13.23 17.15
C ASP A 174 1.51 13.29 18.64
N GLU A 175 1.61 14.51 19.19
CA GLU A 175 2.05 14.71 20.58
C GLU A 175 1.13 14.03 21.61
N ALA A 176 -0.17 13.91 21.34
CA ALA A 176 -1.09 13.19 22.22
C ALA A 176 -0.82 11.67 22.17
N VAL A 177 -0.54 11.11 20.98
CA VAL A 177 -0.14 9.71 20.83
C VAL A 177 1.18 9.42 21.53
N LYS A 178 2.15 10.32 21.40
CA LYS A 178 3.45 10.24 22.07
C LYS A 178 3.30 10.26 23.59
N ALA A 179 2.53 11.21 24.12
CA ALA A 179 2.24 11.30 25.55
C ALA A 179 1.53 10.05 26.09
N GLU A 180 0.56 9.51 25.35
CA GLU A 180 -0.14 8.27 25.73
C GLU A 180 0.81 7.05 25.69
N ARG A 181 1.73 6.95 24.71
CA ARG A 181 2.76 5.91 24.68
C ARG A 181 3.71 6.01 25.88
N GLU A 182 4.18 7.21 26.21
CA GLU A 182 5.04 7.44 27.38
C GLU A 182 4.34 7.02 28.67
N LYS A 183 3.08 7.45 28.86
CA LYS A 183 2.26 7.04 30.00
C LYS A 183 2.11 5.52 30.09
N ARG A 184 1.78 4.83 28.99
CA ARG A 184 1.67 3.36 28.97
C ARG A 184 2.99 2.67 29.31
N GLN A 185 4.11 3.22 28.84
CA GLN A 185 5.43 2.70 29.19
C GLN A 185 5.72 2.87 30.68
N GLU A 186 5.37 4.01 31.28
CA GLU A 186 5.51 4.25 32.71
C GLU A 186 4.65 3.30 33.54
N GLU A 187 3.37 3.14 33.18
CA GLU A 187 2.46 2.19 33.82
C GLU A 187 2.98 0.75 33.72
N PHE A 188 3.49 0.35 32.56
CA PHE A 188 4.13 -0.95 32.39
C PHE A 188 5.34 -1.10 33.31
N ARG A 189 6.29 -0.15 33.27
CA ARG A 189 7.49 -0.18 34.13
C ARG A 189 7.14 -0.21 35.62
N ALA A 190 6.11 0.52 36.04
CA ALA A 190 5.66 0.55 37.43
C ALA A 190 5.16 -0.83 37.91
N LYS A 191 4.49 -1.61 37.04
CA LYS A 191 4.05 -2.98 37.37
C LYS A 191 5.20 -3.95 37.67
N TYR A 192 6.40 -3.67 37.18
CA TYR A 192 7.58 -4.53 37.33
C TYR A 192 8.69 -3.92 38.19
N LYS A 193 8.46 -2.76 38.81
CA LYS A 193 9.34 -2.26 39.87
C LYS A 193 9.15 -3.15 41.11
N LYS A 194 10.16 -3.97 41.39
CA LYS A 194 10.30 -4.70 42.65
C LYS A 194 10.57 -3.74 43.81
#